data_AF-A0A9P6VVB2-F1
#
_entry.id   AF-A0A9P6VVB2-F1
#
_cell.length_a   1.000
_cell.length_b   1.000
_cell.length_c   1.000
_cell.angle_alpha   90.00
_cell.angle_beta   90.00
_cell.angle_gamma   90.00
#
_symmetry.space_group_name_H-M   'P 1'
#
loop_
_entity.id
_entity.type
_entity.pdbx_description
1 polymer ?
#
loop_
_entity_poly.entity_id
_entity_poly.type
_entity_poly.pdbx_seq_one_letter_code
_entity_poly.pdbx_strand_id
1 'polypeptide(L)'
;MAALPDHVHLDTLYLPGTHTTTLTAQLRGGIRCLDLRFSLIRDDKKGGKPLLWAYHGPVPQGREMGEVFQELYEWLGSEEGKRETVIVSIKQENTGGHEFAALVWELIDSTRPYMWYDQNAWPTLGQVRGRCVMFCRFGFESGRGLHPPIWPNDKPYPWRTEIGGRATVVQDWYGVRSPLSIPDKANLALSLFDSSSAAFSHSPTPEEDSTSATASAGMPRKVDNEPPTVPFRINFLSCGTFPTLYPSHAAKGFGAPRFGIGYRGVNRLVLLGLERLDDAAPAAARATSRGDVQHVVVRAEDLQDALPPPPPVGPEEEEKPPTTGGGDFAGETLDRPQLAGGRQRREGQGGMMVFMDFWESPHPRKDSLVDRIIEMNF
;
A
#
# COMPACT_ATOMS: atom_id res chain seq x y z
N MET A 1 6.57 -12.21 -4.68
CA MET A 1 5.60 -13.25 -4.26
C MET A 1 5.99 -14.66 -4.70
N ALA A 2 6.85 -14.82 -5.71
CA ALA A 2 7.25 -16.12 -6.25
C ALA A 2 7.81 -17.10 -5.20
N ALA A 3 8.42 -16.61 -4.12
CA ALA A 3 8.98 -17.43 -3.04
C ALA A 3 7.92 -18.00 -2.07
N LEU A 4 6.70 -17.46 -2.05
CA LEU A 4 5.64 -17.90 -1.14
C LEU A 4 4.89 -19.11 -1.73
N PRO A 5 4.37 -20.04 -0.91
CA PRO A 5 3.54 -21.15 -1.39
C PRO A 5 2.20 -20.72 -1.99
N ASP A 6 1.64 -21.56 -2.87
CA ASP A 6 0.39 -21.24 -3.59
C ASP A 6 -0.85 -21.19 -2.71
N HIS A 7 -0.87 -21.90 -1.59
CA HIS A 7 -2.00 -21.89 -0.65
C HIS A 7 -2.06 -20.61 0.21
N VAL A 8 -1.04 -19.75 0.16
CA VAL A 8 -1.04 -18.49 0.91
C VAL A 8 -2.14 -17.58 0.36
N HIS A 9 -3.00 -17.09 1.24
CA HIS A 9 -4.04 -16.14 0.88
C HIS A 9 -3.47 -14.73 0.74
N LEU A 10 -3.90 -14.02 -0.30
CA LEU A 10 -3.40 -12.68 -0.65
C LEU A 10 -3.71 -11.63 0.43
N ASP A 11 -4.86 -11.77 1.10
CA ASP A 11 -5.33 -10.91 2.20
C ASP A 11 -4.59 -11.14 3.54
N THR A 12 -3.58 -11.99 3.53
CA THR A 12 -2.70 -12.22 4.66
C THR A 12 -1.30 -11.65 4.46
N LEU A 13 -1.07 -10.97 3.33
CA LEU A 13 0.21 -10.39 2.96
C LEU A 13 0.22 -8.88 3.17
N TYR A 14 1.40 -8.35 3.46
CA TYR A 14 1.74 -6.94 3.42
C TYR A 14 2.18 -6.60 1.99
N LEU A 15 1.38 -5.76 1.33
CA LEU A 15 1.49 -5.48 -0.10
C LEU A 15 1.78 -4.00 -0.31
N PRO A 16 3.01 -3.64 -0.73
CA PRO A 16 3.34 -2.26 -1.06
C PRO A 16 2.63 -1.85 -2.34
N GLY A 17 2.08 -0.64 -2.32
CA GLY A 17 1.34 -0.04 -3.41
C GLY A 17 1.74 1.40 -3.70
N THR A 18 1.41 1.88 -4.89
CA THR A 18 1.66 3.27 -5.33
C THR A 18 0.70 3.63 -6.46
N HIS A 19 0.63 4.91 -6.78
CA HIS A 19 -0.01 5.45 -7.99
C HIS A 19 0.93 6.33 -8.83
N THR A 20 2.24 6.29 -8.58
CA THR A 20 3.24 7.18 -9.22
C THR A 20 4.37 6.39 -9.90
N THR A 21 4.93 6.93 -10.99
CA THR A 21 6.03 6.42 -11.86
C THR A 21 5.62 5.46 -12.99
N THR A 22 6.57 4.99 -13.82
CA THR A 22 6.28 4.02 -14.88
C THR A 22 5.93 2.66 -14.29
N LEU A 23 4.91 2.02 -14.84
CA LEU A 23 4.33 0.81 -14.28
C LEU A 23 5.36 -0.33 -14.14
N THR A 24 6.13 -0.64 -15.18
CA THR A 24 7.15 -1.70 -15.11
C THR A 24 8.22 -1.44 -14.03
N ALA A 25 8.65 -0.19 -13.83
CA ALA A 25 9.63 0.13 -12.80
C ALA A 25 9.10 -0.13 -11.39
N GLN A 26 7.83 0.20 -11.14
CA GLN A 26 7.16 -0.10 -9.86
C GLN A 26 7.13 -1.60 -9.59
N LEU A 27 6.74 -2.39 -10.60
CA LEU A 27 6.60 -3.85 -10.46
C LEU A 27 7.95 -4.52 -10.17
N ARG A 28 9.02 -4.06 -10.82
CA ARG A 28 10.39 -4.51 -10.52
C ARG A 28 10.87 -4.06 -9.14
N GLY A 29 10.43 -2.89 -8.69
CA GLY A 29 10.67 -2.35 -7.35
C GLY A 29 9.87 -3.02 -6.23
N GLY A 30 9.13 -4.10 -6.50
CA GLY A 30 8.40 -4.86 -5.47
C GLY A 30 6.96 -4.42 -5.23
N ILE A 31 6.46 -3.40 -5.93
CA ILE A 31 5.06 -2.96 -5.84
C ILE A 31 4.12 -4.06 -6.34
N ARG A 32 3.08 -4.35 -5.55
CA ARG A 32 2.06 -5.38 -5.87
C ARG A 32 0.62 -4.89 -5.74
N CYS A 33 0.43 -3.61 -5.42
CA CYS A 33 -0.86 -2.94 -5.46
C CYS A 33 -0.77 -1.65 -6.28
N LEU A 34 -1.60 -1.48 -7.29
CA LEU A 34 -1.62 -0.29 -8.14
C LEU A 34 -2.90 0.48 -7.90
N ASP A 35 -2.83 1.76 -7.53
CA ASP A 35 -3.99 2.65 -7.50
C ASP A 35 -4.05 3.43 -8.82
N LEU A 36 -4.75 2.85 -9.81
CA LEU A 36 -4.92 3.43 -11.13
C LEU A 36 -6.21 4.25 -11.18
N ARG A 37 -6.09 5.53 -11.54
CA ARG A 37 -7.22 6.45 -11.61
C ARG A 37 -7.43 6.89 -13.04
N PHE A 38 -8.69 6.87 -13.48
CA PHE A 38 -9.04 7.17 -14.85
C PHE A 38 -10.22 8.14 -14.94
N SER A 39 -10.18 9.00 -15.95
CA SER A 39 -11.32 9.84 -16.32
C SER A 39 -11.93 9.35 -17.63
N LEU A 40 -13.25 9.43 -17.71
CA LEU A 40 -13.99 9.27 -18.95
C LEU A 40 -13.89 10.55 -19.79
N ILE A 41 -13.24 10.50 -20.95
CA ILE A 41 -13.05 11.64 -21.84
C ILE A 41 -13.90 11.47 -23.10
N ARG A 42 -14.67 12.51 -23.44
CA ARG A 42 -15.48 12.57 -24.66
C ARG A 42 -14.85 13.58 -25.63
N ASP A 43 -14.67 13.19 -26.90
CA ASP A 43 -14.36 14.14 -27.97
C ASP A 43 -15.65 14.58 -28.65
N ASP A 44 -16.29 15.58 -28.05
CA ASP A 44 -17.56 16.15 -28.49
C ASP A 44 -17.48 16.75 -29.91
N LYS A 45 -16.27 17.04 -30.40
CA LYS A 45 -16.05 17.70 -31.69
C LYS A 45 -15.92 16.72 -32.87
N LYS A 46 -15.70 15.44 -32.60
CA LYS A 46 -15.45 14.44 -33.66
C LYS A 46 -16.41 13.25 -33.67
N GLY A 47 -17.42 13.24 -32.78
CA GLY A 47 -18.29 12.07 -32.63
C GLY A 47 -17.50 10.80 -32.29
N GLY A 48 -16.33 10.97 -31.65
CA GLY A 48 -15.43 9.88 -31.32
C GLY A 48 -16.00 9.01 -30.20
N LYS A 49 -15.54 7.76 -30.13
CA LYS A 49 -15.86 6.89 -28.99
C LYS A 49 -15.27 7.50 -27.71
N PRO A 50 -15.97 7.37 -26.56
CA PRO A 50 -15.41 7.78 -25.29
C PRO A 50 -14.12 7.00 -24.99
N LEU A 51 -13.15 7.66 -24.37
CA LEU A 51 -11.85 7.09 -24.00
C LEU A 51 -11.65 7.13 -22.48
N LEU A 52 -10.90 6.16 -21.97
CA LEU A 52 -10.54 6.08 -20.55
C LEU A 52 -9.07 6.49 -20.38
N TRP A 53 -8.83 7.70 -19.89
CA TRP A 53 -7.48 8.26 -19.75
C TRP A 53 -7.01 8.23 -18.31
N ALA A 54 -5.73 7.94 -18.09
CA ALA A 54 -5.11 7.93 -16.77
C ALA A 54 -4.93 9.36 -16.22
N TYR A 55 -5.26 9.56 -14.95
CA TYR A 55 -5.21 10.85 -14.25
C TYR A 55 -4.58 10.70 -12.85
N HIS A 56 -4.05 11.81 -12.35
CA HIS A 56 -3.67 12.01 -10.96
C HIS A 56 -4.27 13.31 -10.46
N GLY A 57 -5.40 13.24 -9.74
CA GLY A 57 -6.20 14.42 -9.49
C GLY A 57 -6.61 15.08 -10.82
N PRO A 58 -6.40 16.40 -10.98
CA PRO A 58 -6.72 17.09 -12.23
C PRO A 58 -5.67 16.87 -13.35
N VAL A 59 -4.56 16.18 -13.09
CA VAL A 59 -3.40 16.12 -13.99
C VAL A 59 -3.48 14.85 -14.87
N PRO A 60 -3.58 14.98 -16.21
CA PRO A 60 -3.53 13.83 -17.10
C PRO A 60 -2.14 13.18 -17.08
N GLN A 61 -2.11 11.85 -17.11
CA GLN A 61 -0.85 11.07 -17.09
C GLN A 61 -0.38 10.66 -18.50
N GLY A 62 -1.09 11.08 -19.55
CA GLY A 62 -0.66 10.85 -20.93
C GLY A 62 -0.76 9.39 -21.39
N ARG A 63 -1.63 8.58 -20.77
CA ARG A 63 -1.85 7.17 -21.12
C ARG A 63 -3.31 6.79 -21.15
N GLU A 64 -3.69 5.95 -22.09
CA GLU A 64 -5.01 5.32 -22.14
C GLU A 64 -5.05 4.03 -21.29
N MET A 65 -6.21 3.66 -20.74
CA MET A 65 -6.40 2.44 -19.94
C MET A 65 -5.94 1.18 -20.67
N GLY A 66 -6.23 1.06 -21.97
CA GLY A 66 -5.81 -0.08 -22.78
C GLY A 66 -4.29 -0.26 -22.83
N GLU A 67 -3.54 0.84 -22.92
CA GLU A 67 -2.07 0.82 -22.92
C GLU A 67 -1.51 0.40 -21.56
N VAL A 68 -2.14 0.84 -20.46
CA VAL A 68 -1.75 0.45 -19.10
C VAL A 68 -2.00 -1.04 -18.86
N PHE A 69 -3.16 -1.55 -19.30
CA PHE A 69 -3.48 -2.97 -19.21
C PHE A 69 -2.55 -3.82 -20.07
N GLN A 70 -2.24 -3.38 -21.28
CA GLN A 70 -1.31 -4.10 -22.15
C GLN A 70 0.09 -4.25 -21.51
N GLU A 71 0.62 -3.20 -20.87
CA GLU A 71 1.89 -3.30 -20.14
C GLU A 71 1.81 -4.26 -18.94
N LEU A 72 0.70 -4.26 -18.18
CA LEU A 72 0.48 -5.22 -17.10
C LEU A 72 0.49 -6.66 -17.61
N TYR A 73 -0.23 -6.90 -18.69
CA TYR A 73 -0.36 -8.20 -19.34
C TYR A 73 0.98 -8.73 -19.84
N GLU A 74 1.80 -7.88 -20.43
CA GLU A 74 3.13 -8.24 -20.90
C GLU A 74 4.06 -8.60 -19.74
N TRP A 75 4.05 -7.81 -18.66
CA TRP A 75 4.88 -8.10 -17.50
C TRP A 75 4.42 -9.39 -16.79
N LEU A 76 3.12 -9.55 -16.51
CA LEU A 76 2.57 -10.76 -15.87
C LEU A 76 2.73 -12.01 -16.74
N GLY A 77 2.78 -11.88 -18.07
CA GLY A 77 3.05 -12.98 -18.99
C GLY A 77 4.53 -13.34 -19.13
N SER A 78 5.45 -12.48 -18.67
CA SER A 78 6.89 -12.69 -18.78
C SER A 78 7.42 -13.71 -17.76
N GLU A 79 8.64 -14.21 -17.98
CA GLU A 79 9.36 -15.06 -17.01
C GLU A 79 9.51 -14.39 -15.64
N GLU A 80 9.61 -13.06 -15.62
CA GLU A 80 9.75 -12.26 -14.41
C GLU A 80 8.44 -12.22 -13.60
N GLY A 81 7.31 -12.01 -14.28
CA GLY A 81 6.01 -11.73 -13.67
C GLY A 81 5.04 -12.90 -13.58
N LYS A 82 5.24 -14.00 -14.32
CA LYS A 82 4.29 -15.14 -14.35
C LYS A 82 4.08 -15.85 -13.01
N ARG A 83 5.00 -15.68 -12.07
CA ARG A 83 4.91 -16.20 -10.69
C ARG A 83 4.45 -15.15 -9.68
N GLU A 84 4.16 -13.94 -10.14
CA GLU A 84 3.69 -12.82 -9.35
C GLU A 84 2.19 -12.58 -9.61
N THR A 85 1.56 -11.74 -8.82
CA THR A 85 0.20 -11.24 -9.06
C THR A 85 0.15 -9.77 -8.67
N VAL A 86 -0.79 -9.01 -9.22
CA VAL A 86 -0.93 -7.58 -8.93
C VAL A 86 -2.38 -7.27 -8.59
N ILE A 87 -2.62 -6.65 -7.43
CA ILE A 87 -3.91 -6.05 -7.14
C ILE A 87 -3.99 -4.73 -7.90
N VAL A 88 -5.01 -4.58 -8.74
CA VAL A 88 -5.24 -3.36 -9.51
C VAL A 88 -6.48 -2.67 -8.97
N SER A 89 -6.26 -1.62 -8.18
CA SER A 89 -7.30 -0.68 -7.77
C SER A 89 -7.62 0.24 -8.93
N ILE A 90 -8.88 0.23 -9.38
CA ILE A 90 -9.39 1.15 -10.40
C ILE A 90 -10.38 2.10 -9.76
N LYS A 91 -10.16 3.40 -9.93
CA LYS A 91 -11.05 4.47 -9.49
C LYS A 91 -11.39 5.40 -10.64
N GLN A 92 -12.66 5.81 -10.73
CA GLN A 92 -13.03 6.92 -11.60
C GLN A 92 -12.66 8.27 -10.95
N GLU A 93 -11.98 9.14 -11.68
CA GLU A 93 -11.54 10.45 -11.19
C GLU A 93 -12.55 11.56 -11.46
N ASN A 94 -13.30 11.49 -12.56
CA ASN A 94 -14.37 12.41 -12.90
C ASN A 94 -15.78 11.83 -12.69
N THR A 95 -16.82 12.57 -13.08
CA THR A 95 -18.20 12.09 -13.07
C THR A 95 -18.48 11.22 -14.31
N GLY A 96 -19.32 10.19 -14.19
CA GLY A 96 -19.71 9.32 -15.32
C GLY A 96 -20.21 7.93 -14.94
N GLY A 97 -19.93 7.46 -13.72
CA GLY A 97 -20.59 6.34 -13.05
C GLY A 97 -20.79 5.10 -13.92
N HIS A 98 -22.02 4.91 -14.40
CA HIS A 98 -22.42 3.72 -15.15
C HIS A 98 -21.71 3.53 -16.49
N GLU A 99 -21.46 4.60 -17.24
CA GLU A 99 -20.81 4.48 -18.56
C GLU A 99 -19.31 4.16 -18.42
N PHE A 100 -18.65 4.82 -17.45
CA PHE A 100 -17.27 4.49 -17.11
C PHE A 100 -17.15 3.01 -16.76
N ALA A 101 -18.04 2.51 -15.88
CA ALA A 101 -18.05 1.12 -15.50
C ALA A 101 -18.23 0.17 -16.70
N ALA A 102 -19.19 0.46 -17.58
CA ALA A 102 -19.44 -0.33 -18.76
C ALA A 102 -18.21 -0.42 -19.69
N LEU A 103 -17.52 0.69 -19.92
CA LEU A 103 -16.33 0.74 -20.77
C LEU A 103 -15.13 0.00 -20.15
N VAL A 104 -14.96 0.07 -18.83
CA VAL A 104 -13.91 -0.70 -18.14
C VAL A 104 -14.15 -2.20 -18.33
N TRP A 105 -15.39 -2.65 -18.09
CA TRP A 105 -15.73 -4.06 -18.24
C TRP A 105 -15.66 -4.52 -19.69
N GLU A 106 -16.14 -3.73 -20.65
CA GLU A 106 -16.00 -4.02 -22.09
C GLU A 106 -14.53 -4.16 -22.49
N LEU A 107 -13.65 -3.28 -22.01
CA LEU A 107 -12.22 -3.36 -22.28
C LEU A 107 -11.59 -4.63 -21.69
N ILE A 108 -11.93 -5.00 -20.45
CA ILE A 108 -11.43 -6.23 -19.81
C ILE A 108 -11.92 -7.47 -20.58
N ASP A 109 -13.22 -7.53 -20.85
CA ASP A 109 -13.89 -8.70 -21.42
C ASP A 109 -13.51 -8.92 -22.90
N SER A 110 -13.25 -7.83 -23.65
CA SER A 110 -12.85 -7.88 -25.06
C SER A 110 -11.34 -8.10 -25.27
N THR A 111 -10.50 -7.95 -24.25
CA THR A 111 -9.04 -8.10 -24.37
C THR A 111 -8.54 -9.44 -23.82
N ARG A 112 -8.32 -9.53 -22.51
CA ARG A 112 -7.70 -10.68 -21.82
C ARG A 112 -8.43 -10.99 -20.51
N PRO A 113 -9.73 -11.39 -20.54
CA PRO A 113 -10.53 -11.63 -19.34
C PRO A 113 -9.93 -12.69 -18.42
N TYR A 114 -9.26 -13.71 -18.97
CA TYR A 114 -8.62 -14.78 -18.20
C TYR A 114 -7.44 -14.33 -17.31
N MET A 115 -6.90 -13.13 -17.56
CA MET A 115 -5.87 -12.53 -16.71
C MET A 115 -6.44 -11.68 -15.58
N TRP A 116 -7.76 -11.63 -15.42
CA TRP A 116 -8.40 -10.96 -14.30
C TRP A 116 -9.03 -11.98 -13.37
N TYR A 117 -8.76 -11.81 -12.08
CA TYR A 117 -9.56 -12.35 -11.00
C TYR A 117 -10.48 -11.23 -10.52
N ASP A 118 -11.77 -11.36 -10.80
CA ASP A 118 -12.80 -10.35 -10.56
C ASP A 118 -13.96 -10.90 -9.72
N GLN A 119 -13.68 -11.88 -8.86
CA GLN A 119 -14.63 -12.31 -7.83
C GLN A 119 -14.52 -11.40 -6.60
N ASN A 120 -15.64 -11.16 -5.92
CA ASN A 120 -15.66 -10.47 -4.62
C ASN A 120 -15.30 -11.45 -3.49
N ALA A 121 -14.08 -12.01 -3.55
CA ALA A 121 -13.52 -12.91 -2.54
C ALA A 121 -11.99 -12.82 -2.58
N TRP A 122 -11.32 -13.04 -1.45
CA TRP A 122 -9.86 -12.97 -1.39
C TRP A 122 -9.21 -14.26 -1.92
N PRO A 123 -8.37 -14.20 -2.97
CA PRO A 123 -7.79 -15.39 -3.57
C PRO A 123 -6.54 -15.89 -2.83
N THR A 124 -6.24 -17.17 -3.03
CA THR A 124 -4.91 -17.75 -2.80
C THR A 124 -3.96 -17.37 -3.92
N LEU A 125 -2.65 -17.35 -3.66
CA LEU A 125 -1.64 -17.07 -4.70
C LEU A 125 -1.76 -18.03 -5.89
N GLY A 126 -2.04 -19.32 -5.66
CA GLY A 126 -2.21 -20.32 -6.73
C GLY A 126 -3.34 -19.99 -7.70
N GLN A 127 -4.37 -19.27 -7.28
CA GLN A 127 -5.48 -18.86 -8.14
C GLN A 127 -5.12 -17.67 -9.04
N VAL A 128 -4.12 -16.86 -8.67
CA VAL A 128 -3.91 -15.52 -9.28
C VAL A 128 -2.50 -15.24 -9.76
N ARG A 129 -1.55 -16.18 -9.65
CA ARG A 129 -0.24 -16.02 -10.30
C ARG A 129 -0.39 -15.82 -11.81
N GLY A 130 0.35 -14.84 -12.34
CA GLY A 130 0.24 -14.38 -13.73
C GLY A 130 -1.04 -13.59 -14.02
N ARG A 131 -1.79 -13.16 -13.00
CA ARG A 131 -3.08 -12.45 -13.14
C ARG A 131 -3.13 -11.17 -12.32
N CYS A 132 -3.98 -10.26 -12.78
CA CYS A 132 -4.46 -9.12 -12.03
C CYS A 132 -5.60 -9.56 -11.08
N VAL A 133 -5.64 -8.97 -9.89
CA VAL A 133 -6.78 -9.06 -8.96
C VAL A 133 -7.49 -7.72 -8.98
N MET A 134 -8.77 -7.70 -9.36
CA MET A 134 -9.55 -6.47 -9.44
C MET A 134 -9.89 -5.96 -8.04
N PHE A 135 -9.47 -4.74 -7.73
CA PHE A 135 -9.98 -3.96 -6.62
C PHE A 135 -10.83 -2.80 -7.16
N CYS A 136 -12.14 -2.94 -7.06
CA CYS A 136 -13.10 -2.11 -7.78
C CYS A 136 -13.55 -0.92 -6.90
N ARG A 137 -13.20 0.31 -7.30
CA ARG A 137 -13.64 1.58 -6.68
C ARG A 137 -14.52 2.40 -7.63
N PHE A 138 -15.29 1.72 -8.48
CA PHE A 138 -16.27 2.28 -9.42
C PHE A 138 -17.43 1.28 -9.59
N GLY A 139 -18.57 1.72 -10.14
CA GLY A 139 -19.64 0.82 -10.61
C GLY A 139 -20.01 -0.33 -9.65
N PHE A 140 -20.27 0.01 -8.38
CA PHE A 140 -20.50 -0.95 -7.30
C PHE A 140 -21.67 -1.91 -7.56
N GLU A 141 -22.55 -1.58 -8.50
CA GLU A 141 -23.69 -2.40 -8.91
C GLU A 141 -23.29 -3.69 -9.64
N SER A 142 -22.08 -3.74 -10.20
CA SER A 142 -21.60 -4.91 -10.95
C SER A 142 -21.33 -6.14 -10.07
N GLY A 143 -21.03 -5.95 -8.78
CA GLY A 143 -20.60 -7.01 -7.87
C GLY A 143 -19.25 -7.67 -8.23
N ARG A 144 -18.58 -7.22 -9.30
CA ARG A 144 -17.28 -7.72 -9.77
C ARG A 144 -16.14 -7.08 -8.99
N GLY A 145 -15.11 -7.90 -8.73
CA GLY A 145 -13.90 -7.55 -8.01
C GLY A 145 -14.11 -7.39 -6.51
N LEU A 146 -12.99 -7.27 -5.80
CA LEU A 146 -12.96 -6.85 -4.41
C LEU A 146 -13.46 -5.41 -4.34
N HIS A 147 -14.60 -5.17 -3.70
CA HIS A 147 -15.17 -3.83 -3.60
C HIS A 147 -15.65 -3.54 -2.18
N PRO A 148 -15.39 -2.34 -1.66
CA PRO A 148 -16.04 -1.87 -0.45
C PRO A 148 -17.45 -1.34 -0.76
N PRO A 149 -18.42 -1.48 0.15
CA PRO A 149 -19.77 -0.92 -0.01
C PRO A 149 -19.80 0.61 0.00
N ILE A 150 -18.90 1.25 0.75
CA ILE A 150 -18.81 2.71 0.91
C ILE A 150 -17.34 3.09 1.05
N TRP A 151 -16.95 4.25 0.51
CA TRP A 151 -15.63 4.85 0.71
C TRP A 151 -15.76 6.27 1.27
N PRO A 152 -15.74 6.46 2.60
CA PRO A 152 -15.78 7.77 3.23
C PRO A 152 -14.69 8.71 2.71
N ASN A 153 -15.09 9.95 2.39
CA ASN A 153 -14.19 10.94 1.83
C ASN A 153 -13.34 11.61 2.92
N ASP A 154 -12.01 11.54 2.76
CA ASP A 154 -11.00 12.34 3.48
C ASP A 154 -11.17 12.38 5.02
N LYS A 155 -11.27 11.20 5.64
CA LYS A 155 -11.49 11.10 7.09
C LYS A 155 -10.16 11.03 7.85
N PRO A 156 -9.91 11.88 8.86
CA PRO A 156 -8.69 11.84 9.69
C PRO A 156 -8.75 10.75 10.77
N TYR A 157 -9.40 9.63 10.47
CA TYR A 157 -9.55 8.47 11.34
C TYR A 157 -9.75 7.21 10.49
N PRO A 158 -9.43 6.02 11.01
CA PRO A 158 -9.69 4.79 10.28
C PRO A 158 -11.17 4.43 10.36
N TRP A 159 -11.69 3.80 9.32
CA TRP A 159 -13.08 3.33 9.25
C TRP A 159 -13.12 1.84 8.91
N ARG A 160 -14.24 1.21 9.24
CA ARG A 160 -14.44 -0.23 9.06
C ARG A 160 -15.38 -0.53 7.91
N THR A 161 -15.12 -1.67 7.29
CA THR A 161 -15.95 -2.18 6.22
C THR A 161 -15.73 -3.68 6.04
N GLU A 162 -16.41 -4.28 5.08
CA GLU A 162 -16.20 -5.65 4.64
C GLU A 162 -15.86 -5.64 3.15
N ILE A 163 -14.79 -6.32 2.77
CA ILE A 163 -14.35 -6.47 1.38
C ILE A 163 -14.07 -7.94 1.14
N GLY A 164 -14.71 -8.54 0.13
CA GLY A 164 -14.50 -9.94 -0.22
C GLY A 164 -14.78 -10.92 0.91
N GLY A 165 -15.77 -10.64 1.77
CA GLY A 165 -16.11 -11.44 2.95
C GLY A 165 -15.15 -11.26 4.14
N ARG A 166 -14.22 -10.31 4.08
CA ARG A 166 -13.25 -10.05 5.15
C ARG A 166 -13.46 -8.69 5.80
N ALA A 167 -13.56 -8.69 7.13
CA ALA A 167 -13.51 -7.48 7.94
C ALA A 167 -12.24 -6.68 7.60
N THR A 168 -12.43 -5.42 7.22
CA THR A 168 -11.37 -4.55 6.72
C THR A 168 -11.39 -3.21 7.45
N VAL A 169 -10.21 -2.70 7.78
CA VAL A 169 -10.00 -1.34 8.30
C VAL A 169 -9.27 -0.52 7.25
N VAL A 170 -9.79 0.67 6.94
CA VAL A 170 -9.23 1.54 5.91
C VAL A 170 -8.90 2.91 6.51
N GLN A 171 -7.77 3.47 6.08
CA GLN A 171 -7.34 4.82 6.41
C GLN A 171 -6.95 5.56 5.13
N ASP A 172 -7.69 6.61 4.80
CA ASP A 172 -7.51 7.40 3.57
C ASP A 172 -7.66 8.92 3.84
N TRP A 173 -6.92 9.42 4.83
CA TRP A 173 -6.79 10.86 5.10
C TRP A 173 -5.77 11.47 4.14
N TYR A 174 -6.23 12.04 3.02
CA TYR A 174 -5.34 12.60 2.01
C TYR A 174 -5.27 14.13 2.06
N GLY A 175 -6.28 14.81 2.59
CA GLY A 175 -6.40 16.28 2.65
C GLY A 175 -5.55 16.96 3.73
N VAL A 176 -4.31 16.51 3.90
CA VAL A 176 -3.33 17.13 4.80
C VAL A 176 -2.86 18.45 4.18
N ARG A 177 -3.11 19.56 4.88
CA ARG A 177 -2.87 20.91 4.36
C ARG A 177 -1.61 21.58 4.88
N SER A 178 -1.03 21.10 5.97
CA SER A 178 0.10 21.73 6.66
C SER A 178 1.19 20.69 6.96
N PRO A 179 2.48 21.03 6.80
CA PRO A 179 3.58 20.22 7.30
C PRO A 179 3.45 19.84 8.78
N LEU A 180 2.80 20.69 9.59
CA LEU A 180 2.60 20.44 11.02
C LEU A 180 1.67 19.24 11.32
N SER A 181 0.85 18.85 10.34
CA SER A 181 -0.07 17.70 10.46
C SER A 181 0.52 16.41 9.85
N ILE A 182 1.74 16.45 9.31
CA ILE A 182 2.42 15.26 8.80
C ILE A 182 2.65 14.21 9.91
N PRO A 183 3.06 14.58 11.14
CA PRO A 183 3.18 13.63 12.23
C PRO A 183 1.85 12.94 12.56
N ASP A 184 0.73 13.67 12.57
CA ASP A 184 -0.59 13.09 12.82
C ASP A 184 -0.97 12.07 11.75
N LYS A 185 -0.69 12.37 10.48
CA LYS A 185 -0.92 11.44 9.37
C LYS A 185 -0.05 10.19 9.50
N ALA A 186 1.23 10.36 9.85
CA ALA A 186 2.14 9.25 10.07
C ALA A 186 1.73 8.39 11.28
N ASN A 187 1.27 8.99 12.37
CA ASN A 187 0.71 8.30 13.54
C ASN A 187 -0.52 7.49 13.19
N LEU A 188 -1.44 8.09 12.45
CA LEU A 188 -2.63 7.41 11.99
C LEU A 188 -2.27 6.23 11.06
N ALA A 189 -1.30 6.38 10.17
CA ALA A 189 -0.80 5.27 9.35
C ALA A 189 -0.14 4.17 10.20
N LEU A 190 0.73 4.53 11.15
CA LEU A 190 1.40 3.60 12.07
C LEU A 190 0.40 2.81 12.93
N SER A 191 -0.72 3.43 13.31
CA SER A 191 -1.77 2.76 14.09
C SER A 191 -2.39 1.56 13.40
N LEU A 192 -2.25 1.40 12.07
CA LEU A 192 -2.69 0.21 11.35
C LEU A 192 -1.61 -0.89 11.31
N PHE A 193 -0.33 -0.55 11.49
CA PHE A 193 0.75 -1.52 11.59
C PHE A 193 0.79 -2.22 12.95
N ASP A 194 0.40 -1.53 14.02
CA ASP A 194 0.33 -2.08 15.37
C ASP A 194 -0.92 -2.94 15.57
N SER A 195 -0.76 -4.28 15.60
CA SER A 195 -1.85 -5.24 15.82
C SER A 195 -2.62 -5.07 17.14
N SER A 196 -2.08 -4.32 18.10
CA SER A 196 -2.74 -4.01 19.38
C SER A 196 -3.53 -2.70 19.37
N SER A 197 -3.51 -1.98 18.24
CA SER A 197 -4.14 -0.67 18.09
C SER A 197 -5.64 -0.69 18.41
N ALA A 198 -6.08 0.34 19.13
CA ALA A 198 -7.49 0.58 19.42
C ALA A 198 -8.35 0.77 18.16
N ALA A 199 -7.73 1.06 17.01
CA ALA A 199 -8.38 1.02 15.70
C ALA A 199 -9.08 -0.33 15.45
N PHE A 200 -8.59 -1.41 16.07
CA PHE A 200 -9.15 -2.76 16.00
C PHE A 200 -10.18 -3.09 17.08
N SER A 201 -10.36 -2.25 18.10
CA SER A 201 -11.23 -2.55 19.25
C SER A 201 -12.62 -1.91 19.21
N HIS A 202 -12.94 -1.01 18.26
CA HIS A 202 -14.24 -0.32 18.22
C HIS A 202 -15.00 -0.60 16.92
N SER A 203 -16.20 -1.18 17.05
CA SER A 203 -17.24 -1.13 16.00
C SER A 203 -17.88 0.25 16.06
N PRO A 204 -17.79 1.12 15.04
CA PRO A 204 -18.68 2.26 14.98
C PRO A 204 -20.09 1.70 14.78
N THR A 205 -20.93 1.77 15.82
CA THR A 205 -22.38 1.74 15.64
C THR A 205 -22.72 2.87 14.67
N PRO A 206 -23.44 2.60 13.57
CA PRO A 206 -24.03 3.67 12.78
C PRO A 206 -24.85 4.54 13.73
N GLU A 207 -24.55 5.83 13.80
CA GLU A 207 -25.41 6.76 14.51
C GLU A 207 -26.83 6.60 13.98
N GLU A 208 -27.75 6.38 14.93
CA GLU A 208 -29.18 6.29 14.74
C GLU A 208 -29.69 7.63 14.19
N ASP A 209 -29.84 7.72 12.86
CA ASP A 209 -30.86 8.60 12.32
C ASP A 209 -32.19 7.88 12.49
N SER A 210 -32.89 8.33 13.53
CA SER A 210 -34.23 7.92 13.92
C SER A 210 -35.20 7.84 12.74
N THR A 211 -35.71 6.65 12.44
CA THR A 211 -37.15 6.30 12.34
C THR A 211 -37.36 4.98 11.58
N SER A 212 -37.71 3.94 12.33
CA SER A 212 -38.86 3.05 12.08
C SER A 212 -38.58 1.66 12.65
N ALA A 213 -39.40 1.31 13.64
CA ALA A 213 -39.44 -0.01 14.23
C ALA A 213 -40.04 -1.02 13.24
N THR A 214 -39.43 -2.20 13.14
CA THR A 214 -40.16 -3.47 13.25
C THR A 214 -39.17 -4.60 13.49
N ALA A 215 -39.34 -5.25 14.63
CA ALA A 215 -38.55 -6.37 15.09
C ALA A 215 -38.88 -7.64 14.29
N SER A 216 -37.86 -8.40 13.91
CA SER A 216 -37.97 -9.84 13.69
C SER A 216 -36.85 -10.54 14.46
N ALA A 217 -37.26 -11.57 15.18
CA ALA A 217 -36.57 -12.16 16.31
C ALA A 217 -35.50 -13.19 15.92
N GLY A 218 -34.38 -13.13 16.63
CA GLY A 218 -33.71 -14.27 17.27
C GLY A 218 -33.12 -15.39 16.42
N MET A 219 -31.79 -15.42 16.33
CA MET A 219 -31.02 -16.68 16.31
C MET A 219 -29.72 -16.48 17.10
N PRO A 220 -29.39 -17.36 18.08
CA PRO A 220 -28.17 -17.20 18.87
C PRO A 220 -26.94 -17.53 18.01
N ARG A 221 -26.07 -16.53 17.81
CA ARG A 221 -24.81 -16.70 17.11
C ARG A 221 -23.86 -17.49 18.01
N LYS A 222 -23.41 -18.64 17.51
CA LYS A 222 -22.41 -19.50 18.13
C LYS A 222 -21.15 -18.67 18.42
N VAL A 223 -20.75 -18.58 19.68
CA VAL A 223 -19.50 -17.92 20.07
C VAL A 223 -18.38 -18.92 19.76
N ASP A 224 -17.86 -18.85 18.54
CA ASP A 224 -16.66 -19.60 18.18
C ASP A 224 -15.46 -18.98 18.91
N ASN A 225 -14.76 -19.82 19.66
CA ASN A 225 -13.67 -19.47 20.58
C ASN A 225 -12.34 -19.18 19.85
N GLU A 226 -12.41 -18.72 18.59
CA GLU A 226 -11.22 -18.32 17.83
C GLU A 226 -10.75 -16.94 18.28
N PRO A 227 -9.43 -16.71 18.45
CA PRO A 227 -8.91 -15.39 18.69
C PRO A 227 -9.38 -14.45 17.57
N PRO A 228 -9.84 -13.22 17.87
CA PRO A 228 -10.34 -12.31 16.86
C PRO A 228 -9.27 -12.09 15.81
N THR A 229 -9.58 -12.46 14.57
CA THR A 229 -8.68 -12.30 13.43
C THR A 229 -8.41 -10.81 13.23
N VAL A 230 -7.12 -10.42 13.17
CA VAL A 230 -6.75 -9.05 12.83
C VAL A 230 -7.38 -8.73 11.47
N PRO A 231 -8.22 -7.68 11.36
CA PRO A 231 -8.89 -7.35 10.11
C PRO A 231 -7.87 -7.08 9.01
N PHE A 232 -8.27 -7.29 7.76
CA PHE A 232 -7.46 -6.80 6.65
C PHE A 232 -7.33 -5.29 6.73
N ARG A 233 -6.24 -4.72 6.22
CA ARG A 233 -5.99 -3.28 6.33
C ARG A 233 -5.69 -2.67 4.97
N ILE A 234 -6.17 -1.46 4.77
CA ILE A 234 -5.81 -0.64 3.62
C ILE A 234 -5.34 0.71 4.16
N ASN A 235 -4.06 1.01 3.95
CA ASN A 235 -3.38 2.13 4.57
C ASN A 235 -2.78 3.03 3.49
N PHE A 236 -3.34 4.22 3.32
CA PHE A 236 -2.81 5.21 2.38
C PHE A 236 -1.82 6.11 3.13
N LEU A 237 -0.54 6.08 2.79
CA LEU A 237 0.44 7.06 3.27
C LEU A 237 0.38 8.35 2.45
N SER A 238 -0.13 8.27 1.23
CA SER A 238 -0.37 9.40 0.33
C SER A 238 -1.22 10.49 0.99
N CYS A 239 -0.76 11.73 0.91
CA CYS A 239 -1.50 12.91 1.33
C CYS A 239 -0.91 14.19 0.71
N GLY A 240 -1.63 15.29 0.85
CA GLY A 240 -1.24 16.61 0.39
C GLY A 240 -2.44 17.40 -0.11
N THR A 241 -2.32 18.71 -0.13
CA THR A 241 -3.32 19.60 -0.69
C THR A 241 -2.61 20.74 -1.38
N PHE A 242 -2.74 20.82 -2.70
CA PHE A 242 -2.24 21.97 -3.44
C PHE A 242 -3.09 23.22 -3.12
N PRO A 243 -2.48 24.41 -2.93
CA PRO A 243 -1.03 24.71 -2.99
C PRO A 243 -0.31 24.66 -1.63
N THR A 244 -0.99 24.32 -0.53
CA THR A 244 -0.47 24.51 0.84
C THR A 244 0.52 23.43 1.28
N LEU A 245 0.37 22.21 0.76
CA LEU A 245 1.31 21.11 0.96
C LEU A 245 1.30 20.22 -0.30
N TYR A 246 2.35 20.33 -1.10
CA TYR A 246 2.50 19.48 -2.29
C TYR A 246 2.62 18.01 -1.88
N PRO A 247 1.95 17.08 -2.57
CA PRO A 247 2.03 15.65 -2.26
C PRO A 247 3.46 15.11 -2.20
N SER A 248 4.36 15.60 -3.05
CA SER A 248 5.78 15.24 -3.02
C SER A 248 6.47 15.65 -1.72
N HIS A 249 6.14 16.82 -1.18
CA HIS A 249 6.69 17.33 0.07
C HIS A 249 6.05 16.63 1.28
N ALA A 250 4.77 16.28 1.20
CA ALA A 250 4.12 15.48 2.22
C ALA A 250 4.75 14.08 2.34
N ALA A 251 5.03 13.44 1.19
CA ALA A 251 5.61 12.10 1.14
C ALA A 251 7.09 12.07 1.55
N LYS A 252 7.92 12.96 0.97
CA LYS A 252 9.39 12.96 1.14
C LYS A 252 9.88 13.87 2.26
N GLY A 253 9.14 14.91 2.57
CA GLY A 253 9.59 16.02 3.41
C GLY A 253 10.23 17.13 2.58
N PHE A 254 10.83 18.08 3.28
CA PHE A 254 11.51 19.24 2.69
C PHE A 254 12.68 19.67 3.55
N GLY A 255 13.73 20.20 2.92
CA GLY A 255 14.92 20.71 3.61
C GLY A 255 15.88 19.61 4.05
N ALA A 256 16.62 19.89 5.14
CA ALA A 256 17.58 18.97 5.74
C ALA A 256 17.25 18.78 7.23
N PRO A 257 16.22 17.97 7.57
CA PRO A 257 15.68 17.86 8.93
C PRO A 257 16.72 17.42 9.96
N ARG A 258 17.74 16.68 9.50
CA ARG A 258 18.90 16.24 10.29
C ARG A 258 19.78 17.38 10.81
N PHE A 259 19.66 18.58 10.24
CA PHE A 259 20.31 19.80 10.71
C PHE A 259 19.29 20.81 11.30
N GLY A 260 18.08 20.35 11.63
CA GLY A 260 17.01 21.21 12.18
C GLY A 260 16.33 22.13 11.16
N ILE A 261 16.59 21.95 9.86
CA ILE A 261 16.00 22.77 8.80
C ILE A 261 14.99 21.95 8.00
N GLY A 262 13.72 22.38 7.98
CA GLY A 262 12.66 21.68 7.25
C GLY A 262 11.99 20.57 8.06
N TYR A 263 11.43 19.57 7.38
CA TYR A 263 10.63 18.50 8.00
C TYR A 263 10.72 17.19 7.23
N ARG A 264 10.44 16.07 7.91
CA ARG A 264 10.32 14.76 7.29
C ARG A 264 8.94 14.54 6.73
N GLY A 265 8.88 13.81 5.63
CA GLY A 265 7.62 13.35 5.07
C GLY A 265 7.09 12.10 5.76
N VAL A 266 5.84 11.76 5.45
CA VAL A 266 5.11 10.60 5.99
C VAL A 266 5.90 9.31 5.79
N ASN A 267 6.49 9.09 4.61
CA ASN A 267 7.20 7.83 4.31
C ASN A 267 8.35 7.58 5.29
N ARG A 268 9.13 8.63 5.60
CA ARG A 268 10.27 8.51 6.52
C ARG A 268 9.81 8.34 7.97
N LEU A 269 8.78 9.06 8.39
CA LEU A 269 8.25 8.93 9.76
C LEU A 269 7.66 7.54 10.00
N VAL A 270 6.95 6.98 9.02
CA VAL A 270 6.43 5.61 9.11
C VAL A 270 7.58 4.60 9.17
N LEU A 271 8.59 4.71 8.31
CA LEU A 271 9.76 3.82 8.36
C LEU A 271 10.43 3.78 9.74
N LEU A 272 10.69 4.94 10.34
CA LEU A 272 11.27 5.04 11.69
C LEU A 272 10.35 4.43 12.76
N GLY A 273 9.03 4.63 12.64
CA GLY A 273 8.06 3.99 13.52
C GLY A 273 8.08 2.46 13.42
N LEU A 274 8.24 1.92 12.21
CA LEU A 274 8.36 0.47 11.98
C LEU A 274 9.67 -0.11 12.51
N GLU A 275 10.78 0.62 12.44
CA GLU A 275 12.06 0.20 13.05
C GLU A 275 11.91 0.03 14.56
N ARG A 276 11.21 0.97 15.23
CA ARG A 276 10.94 0.87 16.67
C ARG A 276 10.02 -0.27 17.06
N LEU A 277 9.04 -0.61 16.22
CA LEU A 277 8.15 -1.75 16.48
C LEU A 277 8.95 -3.06 16.58
N ASP A 278 9.97 -3.22 15.75
CA ASP A 278 10.87 -4.37 15.82
C ASP A 278 11.73 -4.36 17.08
N ASP A 279 12.29 -3.20 17.45
CA ASP A 279 13.13 -3.07 18.65
C ASP A 279 12.34 -3.28 19.95
N ALA A 280 11.06 -2.92 19.96
CA ALA A 280 10.18 -3.10 21.11
C ALA A 280 9.67 -4.55 21.28
N ALA A 281 9.62 -5.34 20.21
CA ALA A 281 9.06 -6.69 20.23
C ALA A 281 9.79 -7.67 21.18
N PRO A 282 11.14 -7.70 21.26
CA PRO A 282 11.87 -8.52 22.23
C PRO A 282 11.68 -8.06 23.69
N ALA A 283 11.47 -6.76 23.92
CA ALA A 283 11.30 -6.20 25.26
C ALA A 283 9.90 -6.48 25.82
N ALA A 284 8.85 -6.35 24.99
CA ALA A 284 7.48 -6.69 25.36
C ALA A 284 7.30 -8.20 25.64
N ALA A 285 7.96 -9.07 24.86
CA ALA A 285 7.96 -10.51 25.09
C ALA A 285 8.63 -10.93 26.42
N ARG A 286 9.52 -10.10 26.97
CA ARG A 286 10.15 -10.32 28.29
C ARG A 286 9.36 -9.68 29.45
N ALA A 287 8.49 -8.73 29.15
CA ALA A 287 7.70 -7.98 30.13
C ALA A 287 6.26 -8.49 30.24
N THR A 288 6.05 -9.81 30.31
CA THR A 288 4.74 -10.37 30.70
C THR A 288 4.53 -10.23 32.22
N SER A 289 4.33 -9.00 32.70
CA SER A 289 3.63 -8.69 33.96
C SER A 289 3.52 -7.18 34.20
N ARG A 290 2.81 -6.46 33.32
CA ARG A 290 2.01 -5.24 33.62
C ARG A 290 1.49 -4.68 32.30
N GLY A 291 0.17 -4.49 32.23
CA GLY A 291 -0.57 -4.16 31.01
C GLY A 291 -0.43 -2.72 30.52
N ASP A 292 0.80 -2.22 30.34
CA ASP A 292 1.02 -0.98 29.59
C ASP A 292 1.29 -1.34 28.13
N VAL A 293 0.25 -1.24 27.30
CA VAL A 293 0.37 -1.32 25.84
C VAL A 293 1.05 -0.02 25.38
N GLN A 294 2.32 -0.10 24.98
CA GLN A 294 3.01 1.05 24.38
C GLN A 294 2.44 1.32 22.99
N HIS A 295 1.60 2.35 22.86
CA HIS A 295 1.21 2.86 21.55
C HIS A 295 2.43 3.46 20.84
N VAL A 296 2.69 3.01 19.61
CA VAL A 296 3.75 3.58 18.77
C VAL A 296 3.25 4.87 18.14
N VAL A 297 3.85 5.97 18.57
CA VAL A 297 3.57 7.32 18.11
C VAL A 297 4.90 7.93 17.67
N VAL A 298 4.90 8.64 16.55
CA VAL A 298 5.94 9.57 16.11
C VAL A 298 6.26 10.50 17.27
N ARG A 299 7.51 10.45 17.73
CA ARG A 299 8.02 11.24 18.84
C ARG A 299 8.68 12.52 18.34
N ALA A 300 8.94 13.45 19.25
CA ALA A 300 9.69 14.67 18.92
C ALA A 300 11.08 14.37 18.31
N GLU A 301 11.73 13.30 18.76
CA GLU A 301 13.01 12.80 18.22
C GLU A 301 12.91 12.25 16.79
N ASP A 302 11.72 11.86 16.30
CA ASP A 302 11.57 11.48 14.90
C ASP A 302 11.63 12.68 13.97
N LEU A 303 11.30 13.86 14.49
CA LEU A 303 11.29 15.09 13.72
C LEU A 303 12.73 15.59 13.47
N GLN A 304 13.71 15.15 14.26
CA GLN A 304 15.10 15.61 14.27
C GLN A 304 16.03 14.41 14.44
N ASP A 305 16.81 14.01 13.44
CA ASP A 305 17.77 12.89 13.61
C ASP A 305 18.73 13.19 14.75
N ALA A 306 18.93 12.23 15.66
CA ALA A 306 20.18 12.18 16.40
C ALA A 306 21.31 11.91 15.40
N LEU A 307 22.43 12.64 15.53
CA LEU A 307 23.64 12.31 14.78
C LEU A 307 23.98 10.84 15.08
N PRO A 308 24.29 10.01 14.07
CA PRO A 308 24.82 8.68 14.33
C PRO A 308 26.07 8.86 15.20
N PRO A 309 26.30 7.96 16.17
CA PRO A 309 27.54 7.98 16.91
C PRO A 309 28.70 7.95 15.91
N PRO A 310 29.78 8.72 16.15
CA PRO A 310 30.95 8.66 15.28
C PRO A 310 31.42 7.21 15.17
N PRO A 311 31.92 6.79 14.00
CA PRO A 311 32.47 5.45 13.86
C PRO A 311 33.52 5.21 14.95
N PRO A 312 33.60 4.00 15.52
CA PRO A 312 34.64 3.69 16.48
C PRO A 312 35.98 3.98 15.82
N VAL A 313 36.81 4.78 16.49
CA VAL A 313 38.17 5.10 16.07
C VAL A 313 38.98 3.80 16.15
N GLY A 314 38.97 3.03 15.07
CA GLY A 314 39.90 1.92 14.86
C GLY A 314 41.27 2.48 14.45
N PRO A 315 42.35 1.74 14.72
CA PRO A 315 43.70 2.20 14.39
C PRO A 315 43.83 2.40 12.88
N GLU A 316 44.53 3.47 12.49
CA GLU A 316 44.82 3.87 11.12
C GLU A 316 45.38 2.68 10.32
N GLU A 317 44.63 2.23 9.30
CA GLU A 317 45.17 1.30 8.30
C GLU A 317 45.96 2.10 7.25
N GLU A 318 47.25 1.77 7.16
CA GLU A 318 48.21 2.26 6.18
C GLU A 318 47.70 2.08 4.73
N GLU A 319 47.61 3.19 4.00
CA GLU A 319 47.25 3.25 2.59
C GLU A 319 48.33 2.54 1.74
N LYS A 320 47.97 1.41 1.08
CA LYS A 320 48.80 0.80 0.02
C LYS A 320 48.42 1.37 -1.36
N PRO A 321 49.40 1.60 -2.25
CA PRO A 321 49.17 2.26 -3.54
C PRO A 321 48.43 1.37 -4.55
N PRO A 322 47.78 1.97 -5.57
CA PRO A 322 46.88 1.26 -6.47
C PRO A 322 47.63 0.44 -7.52
N THR A 323 47.26 -0.83 -7.64
CA THR A 323 47.57 -1.68 -8.80
C THR A 323 46.55 -1.47 -9.90
N THR A 324 47.03 -1.12 -11.09
CA THR A 324 46.28 -1.06 -12.35
C THR A 324 45.99 -2.46 -12.88
N GLY A 325 44.72 -2.77 -13.17
CA GLY A 325 44.32 -3.98 -13.89
C GLY A 325 42.97 -3.77 -14.55
N GLY A 326 42.95 -3.75 -15.89
CA GLY A 326 41.73 -3.68 -16.69
C GLY A 326 41.02 -5.03 -16.79
N GLY A 327 39.73 -4.99 -17.13
CA GLY A 327 38.93 -6.18 -17.43
C GLY A 327 37.46 -5.86 -17.70
N ASP A 328 37.11 -5.90 -18.98
CA ASP A 328 35.85 -6.34 -19.62
C ASP A 328 34.48 -6.00 -19.00
N PHE A 329 33.72 -5.20 -19.76
CA PHE A 329 32.27 -5.05 -19.65
C PHE A 329 31.56 -6.29 -20.22
N ALA A 330 31.23 -7.26 -19.37
CA ALA A 330 30.21 -8.26 -19.63
C ALA A 330 28.99 -7.98 -18.73
N GLY A 331 27.79 -8.09 -19.31
CA GLY A 331 26.55 -7.54 -18.76
C GLY A 331 26.21 -7.97 -17.33
N GLU A 332 25.96 -6.98 -16.48
CA GLU A 332 25.39 -7.17 -15.15
C GLU A 332 23.91 -7.55 -15.26
N THR A 333 23.62 -8.83 -15.07
CA THR A 333 22.33 -9.24 -14.53
C THR A 333 22.16 -8.61 -13.15
N LEU A 334 21.15 -7.75 -13.00
CA LEU A 334 20.70 -7.23 -11.70
C LEU A 334 20.44 -8.42 -10.75
N ASP A 335 21.40 -8.66 -9.87
CA ASP A 335 21.32 -9.69 -8.84
C ASP A 335 20.14 -9.35 -7.92
N ARG A 336 19.11 -10.20 -7.97
CA ARG A 336 18.00 -10.16 -7.02
C ARG A 336 18.57 -10.44 -5.63
N PRO A 337 18.22 -9.64 -4.60
CA PRO A 337 18.67 -9.92 -3.25
C PRO A 337 18.11 -11.29 -2.81
N GLN A 338 18.98 -12.28 -2.67
CA GLN A 338 18.71 -13.43 -1.81
C GLN A 338 18.58 -12.86 -0.39
N LEU A 339 17.36 -12.89 0.15
CA LEU A 339 17.07 -12.55 1.54
C LEU A 339 17.88 -13.49 2.44
N ALA A 340 19.01 -12.98 2.95
CA ALA A 340 19.84 -13.68 3.91
C ALA A 340 19.17 -13.61 5.28
N GLY A 341 18.78 -14.77 5.81
CA GLY A 341 18.17 -14.92 7.13
C GLY A 341 16.68 -15.20 7.05
N GLY A 342 16.32 -16.48 7.11
CA GLY A 342 14.92 -16.93 7.17
C GLY A 342 14.26 -16.46 8.46
N ARG A 343 13.64 -15.27 8.43
CA ARG A 343 12.53 -14.98 9.32
C ARG A 343 11.32 -15.80 8.82
N GLN A 344 10.62 -16.42 9.75
CA GLN A 344 9.45 -17.23 9.49
C GLN A 344 8.21 -16.40 9.77
N ARG A 345 7.32 -16.32 8.77
CA ARG A 345 6.06 -15.57 8.81
C ARG A 345 5.34 -15.78 10.14
N ARG A 346 5.09 -14.69 10.86
CA ARG A 346 4.23 -14.72 12.05
C ARG A 346 2.77 -14.77 11.61
N GLU A 347 2.19 -15.98 11.64
CA GLU A 347 0.75 -16.15 11.41
C GLU A 347 -0.06 -15.32 12.42
N GLY A 348 -1.17 -14.72 11.96
CA GLY A 348 -2.12 -14.03 12.83
C GLY A 348 -2.05 -12.49 12.85
N GLN A 349 -1.07 -11.84 12.22
CA GLN A 349 -1.02 -10.37 12.18
C GLN A 349 -1.95 -9.72 11.14
N GLY A 350 -2.65 -10.49 10.31
CA GLY A 350 -3.49 -10.00 9.20
C GLY A 350 -2.67 -9.44 8.03
N GLY A 351 -3.27 -9.33 6.84
CA GLY A 351 -2.63 -8.65 5.70
C GLY A 351 -2.85 -7.14 5.72
N MET A 352 -2.14 -6.43 4.82
CA MET A 352 -2.33 -5.00 4.62
C MET A 352 -1.89 -4.55 3.23
N MET A 353 -2.69 -3.72 2.57
CA MET A 353 -2.24 -2.91 1.43
C MET A 353 -1.71 -1.56 1.92
N VAL A 354 -0.54 -1.15 1.45
CA VAL A 354 0.11 0.10 1.87
C VAL A 354 0.38 0.97 0.65
N PHE A 355 -0.46 1.98 0.40
CA PHE A 355 -0.31 2.88 -0.74
C PHE A 355 0.59 4.07 -0.41
N MET A 356 1.68 4.23 -1.16
CA MET A 356 2.69 5.27 -0.94
C MET A 356 2.83 6.16 -2.17
N ASP A 357 3.08 7.45 -1.95
CA ASP A 357 3.39 8.40 -3.02
C ASP A 357 4.88 8.62 -3.17
N PHE A 358 5.28 8.95 -4.40
CA PHE A 358 6.63 9.33 -4.81
C PHE A 358 7.70 8.39 -4.26
N TRP A 359 7.42 7.10 -4.40
CA TRP A 359 8.42 6.06 -4.28
C TRP A 359 9.61 6.39 -5.17
N GLU A 360 10.80 6.50 -4.57
CA GLU A 360 12.04 6.58 -5.31
C GLU A 360 12.62 5.16 -5.41
N SER A 361 12.81 4.69 -6.65
CA SER A 361 13.54 3.45 -6.95
C SER A 361 14.87 3.47 -6.20
N PRO A 362 15.27 2.36 -5.56
CA PRO A 362 16.33 2.42 -4.57
C PRO A 362 17.65 2.85 -5.23
N HIS A 363 18.24 3.91 -4.69
CA HIS A 363 19.69 3.89 -4.51
C HIS A 363 20.04 2.63 -3.71
N PRO A 364 21.23 2.02 -3.92
CA PRO A 364 21.54 0.64 -3.49
C PRO A 364 21.64 0.39 -1.98
N ARG A 365 21.05 1.25 -1.13
CA ARG A 365 20.96 1.03 0.32
C ARG A 365 19.67 0.29 0.66
N LYS A 366 19.84 -0.83 1.36
CA LYS A 366 18.85 -1.86 1.76
C LYS A 366 17.75 -1.40 2.73
N ASP A 367 17.38 -0.13 2.78
CA ASP A 367 16.54 0.42 3.86
C ASP A 367 15.35 1.25 3.31
N SER A 368 14.68 0.75 2.29
CA SER A 368 13.50 1.42 1.74
C SER A 368 12.22 1.00 2.48
N LEU A 369 11.22 1.88 2.52
CA LEU A 369 9.92 1.55 3.13
C LEU A 369 9.24 0.37 2.41
N VAL A 370 9.45 0.21 1.10
CA VAL A 370 8.93 -0.95 0.34
C VAL A 370 9.60 -2.24 0.79
N ASP A 371 10.94 -2.26 0.89
CA ASP A 371 11.67 -3.44 1.37
C ASP A 371 11.19 -3.81 2.78
N ARG A 372 11.02 -2.81 3.63
CA ARG A 372 10.50 -3.01 4.98
C ARG A 372 9.11 -3.63 4.99
N ILE A 373 8.18 -3.16 4.15
CA ILE A 373 6.83 -3.74 4.01
C ILE A 373 6.91 -5.18 3.48
N ILE A 374 7.80 -5.45 2.53
CA ILE A 374 7.99 -6.80 1.97
C ILE A 374 8.51 -7.76 3.03
N GLU A 375 9.51 -7.32 3.83
CA GLU A 375 10.09 -8.08 4.93
C GLU A 375 9.05 -8.51 5.97
N MET A 376 7.98 -7.73 6.20
CA MET A 376 6.92 -8.12 7.14
C MET A 376 6.18 -9.42 6.76
N ASN A 377 6.36 -9.91 5.53
CA ASN A 377 5.80 -11.20 5.10
C ASN A 377 6.65 -12.41 5.52
N PHE A 378 7.87 -12.19 6.03
CA PHE A 378 8.87 -13.21 6.38
C PHE A 378 9.34 -12.98 7.82
#